data_AF-A0A948ID12-F1
#
_entry.id   AF-A0A948ID12-F1
#
_cell.length_a   1.000
_cell.length_b   1.000
_cell.length_c   1.000
_cell.angle_alpha   90.00
_cell.angle_beta   90.00
_cell.angle_gamma   90.00
#
_symmetry.space_group_name_H-M   'P 1'
#
loop_
_entity.id
_entity.type
_entity.pdbx_description
1 polymer ?
#
loop_
_entity_poly.entity_id
_entity_poly.type
_entity_poly.pdbx_seq_one_letter_code
_entity_poly.pdbx_strand_id
1 'polypeptide(L)'
;MSLDVAFVGFIFLFFLVFCMYFAWYGFFSSRWNKTQPGAEALEKSPEWHALLDRRREIENDPMLDEGSKQILIENWQTMAQESKPHMGARESLPVSHSAWVNPAALPVLIVGTLVLAIAFTYFIGAMNAGSLQWPGRDAGGMKSPSADQAVSASSGHPGDGASLEDRLAGLKTRLAQQPDDLRGWVLLARTHASMSNYPDSAAALKKALELSPGHPDILADLADMTAMVQGRTLAGEPETYIAAALQSEPRHEKALALAASAAEQAGDQNKAQVYWQRLSQVQQASLKTAAPEAAIGDVLTTVSLVLPQQMPGGVNDNSALFVFMKSQAGVGMPLAVVRVPAAQLEVGQVVRFGPNDFIQEGAMNNLPETLYFQARLSIQGLAQPGVGDVESGWVSVPRSELSRGLSLDMSKGSAR
;
A
#
# COMPACT_ATOMS: atom_id res chain seq x y z
N MET A 1 -37.51 -22.38 74.72
CA MET A 1 -37.08 -22.11 73.33
C MET A 1 -36.10 -23.20 72.93
N SER A 2 -36.58 -24.24 72.26
CA SER A 2 -35.73 -25.26 71.64
C SER A 2 -35.19 -24.65 70.33
N LEU A 3 -33.89 -24.40 70.25
CA LEU A 3 -33.26 -24.08 68.97
C LEU A 3 -33.44 -25.29 68.05
N ASP A 4 -33.93 -25.02 66.85
CA ASP A 4 -34.21 -26.03 65.83
C ASP A 4 -32.90 -26.70 65.40
N VAL A 5 -32.82 -28.03 65.53
CA VAL A 5 -31.59 -28.81 65.26
C VAL A 5 -31.13 -28.63 63.81
N ALA A 6 -32.08 -28.34 62.90
CA ALA A 6 -31.79 -27.98 61.51
C ALA A 6 -31.02 -26.66 61.37
N PHE A 7 -31.30 -25.68 62.23
CA PHE A 7 -30.64 -24.37 62.20
C PHE A 7 -29.20 -24.44 62.70
N VAL A 8 -28.96 -25.25 63.75
CA VAL A 8 -27.60 -25.50 64.26
C VAL A 8 -26.76 -26.28 63.25
N GLY A 9 -27.36 -27.25 62.54
CA GLY A 9 -26.69 -27.98 61.45
C GLY A 9 -26.27 -27.08 60.29
N PHE A 10 -27.11 -26.11 59.92
CA PHE A 10 -26.81 -25.18 58.83
C PHE A 10 -25.64 -24.24 59.16
N ILE A 11 -25.60 -23.71 60.38
CA ILE A 11 -24.49 -22.86 60.85
C ILE A 11 -23.17 -23.63 60.86
N PHE A 12 -23.19 -24.90 61.28
CA PHE A 12 -21.99 -25.73 61.33
C PHE A 12 -21.44 -26.07 59.94
N LEU A 13 -22.33 -26.38 58.98
CA LEU A 13 -21.96 -26.61 57.58
C LEU A 13 -21.34 -25.34 56.96
N PHE A 14 -21.94 -24.18 57.23
CA PHE A 14 -21.45 -22.89 56.74
C PHE A 14 -20.05 -22.58 57.27
N PHE A 15 -19.80 -22.86 58.55
CA PHE A 15 -18.49 -22.65 59.18
C PHE A 15 -17.41 -23.57 58.59
N LEU A 16 -17.73 -24.84 58.31
CA LEU A 16 -16.81 -25.78 57.67
C LEU A 16 -16.40 -25.35 56.26
N VAL A 17 -17.36 -24.91 55.44
CA VAL A 17 -17.09 -24.39 54.10
C VAL A 17 -16.25 -23.12 54.17
N PHE A 18 -16.50 -22.25 55.15
CA PHE A 18 -15.74 -21.01 55.37
C PHE A 18 -14.28 -21.28 55.77
N CYS A 19 -14.03 -22.24 56.67
CA CYS A 19 -12.67 -22.65 57.04
C CYS A 19 -11.91 -23.28 55.86
N MET A 20 -12.59 -24.10 55.06
CA MET A 20 -11.98 -24.73 53.88
C MET A 20 -11.61 -23.69 52.81
N TYR A 21 -12.43 -22.64 52.65
CA TYR A 21 -12.14 -21.50 51.78
C TYR A 21 -10.89 -20.73 52.23
N PHE A 22 -10.75 -20.42 53.53
CA PHE A 22 -9.59 -19.67 54.05
C PHE A 22 -8.28 -20.48 54.01
N ALA A 23 -8.35 -21.79 54.28
CA ALA A 23 -7.20 -22.68 54.14
C ALA A 23 -6.73 -22.78 52.69
N TRP A 24 -7.67 -22.83 51.73
CA TRP A 24 -7.38 -22.84 50.30
C TRP A 24 -6.79 -21.48 49.83
N TYR A 25 -7.35 -20.36 50.30
CA TYR A 25 -6.89 -19.00 49.95
C TYR A 25 -5.47 -18.70 50.45
N GLY A 26 -5.13 -19.10 51.67
CA GLY A 26 -3.80 -18.89 52.24
C GLY A 26 -2.70 -19.73 51.57
N PHE A 27 -3.03 -20.96 51.17
CA PHE A 27 -2.08 -21.85 50.50
C PHE A 27 -1.80 -21.43 49.04
N PHE A 28 -2.83 -20.94 48.32
CA PHE A 28 -2.67 -20.51 46.94
C PHE A 28 -2.05 -19.10 46.83
N SER A 29 -2.44 -18.12 47.64
CA SER A 29 -1.87 -16.76 47.54
C SER A 29 -0.35 -16.69 47.77
N SER A 30 0.20 -17.58 48.62
CA SER A 30 1.65 -17.65 48.90
C SER A 30 2.47 -18.24 47.74
N ARG A 31 1.88 -19.13 46.93
CA ARG A 31 2.60 -19.86 45.88
C ARG A 31 2.65 -19.13 44.53
N TRP A 32 1.84 -18.09 44.35
CA TRP A 32 1.67 -17.41 43.07
C TRP A 32 2.43 -16.09 42.93
N ASN A 33 3.13 -15.64 43.98
CA ASN A 33 3.74 -14.31 43.99
C ASN A 33 5.25 -14.29 43.69
N LYS A 34 5.83 -15.39 43.20
CA LYS A 34 7.26 -15.44 42.83
C LYS A 34 7.48 -16.38 41.65
N THR A 35 7.65 -15.81 40.46
CA THR A 35 8.73 -16.11 39.50
C THR A 35 8.48 -15.33 38.22
N GLN A 36 8.91 -14.07 38.18
CA GLN A 36 9.46 -13.56 36.93
C GLN A 36 10.81 -14.26 36.73
N PRO A 37 11.12 -14.80 35.54
CA PRO A 37 12.46 -15.27 35.26
C PRO A 37 13.46 -14.14 35.54
N GLY A 38 14.54 -14.43 36.27
CA GLY A 38 15.60 -13.44 36.51
C GLY A 38 16.16 -12.92 35.18
N ALA A 39 16.71 -11.72 35.16
CA ALA A 39 17.26 -11.07 33.95
C ALA A 39 18.19 -11.99 33.13
N GLU A 40 18.93 -12.87 33.81
CA GLU A 40 19.86 -13.84 33.23
C GLU A 40 19.18 -15.00 32.47
N ALA A 41 17.94 -15.36 32.83
CA ALA A 41 17.15 -16.37 32.14
C ALA A 41 16.43 -15.78 30.90
N LEU A 42 16.07 -14.49 30.96
CA LEU A 42 15.50 -13.75 29.82
C LEU A 42 16.53 -13.59 28.69
N GLU A 43 17.77 -13.23 29.02
CA GLU A 43 18.85 -13.08 28.03
C GLU A 43 19.21 -14.39 27.32
N LYS A 44 18.91 -15.53 27.94
CA LYS A 44 19.14 -16.87 27.36
C LYS A 44 17.93 -17.43 26.61
N SER A 45 16.79 -16.73 26.62
CA SER A 45 15.56 -17.20 26.00
C SER A 45 15.64 -17.19 24.46
N PRO A 46 14.99 -18.14 23.76
CA PRO A 46 14.90 -18.12 22.30
C PRO A 46 14.23 -16.86 21.75
N GLU A 47 13.23 -16.33 22.47
CA GLU A 47 12.53 -15.10 22.12
C GLU A 47 13.48 -13.88 22.13
N TRP A 48 14.38 -13.80 23.12
CA TRP A 48 15.39 -12.74 23.18
C TRP A 48 16.43 -12.87 22.07
N HIS A 49 16.86 -14.09 21.73
CA HIS A 49 17.79 -14.32 20.63
C HIS A 49 17.18 -13.95 19.28
N ALA A 50 15.90 -14.28 19.04
CA ALA A 50 15.19 -13.89 17.83
C ALA A 50 15.11 -12.35 17.67
N LEU A 51 14.97 -11.61 18.77
CA LEU A 51 15.02 -10.16 18.75
C LEU A 51 16.41 -9.61 18.44
N LEU A 52 17.47 -10.23 18.95
CA LEU A 52 18.85 -9.84 18.66
C LEU A 52 19.23 -10.12 17.20
N ASP A 53 18.84 -11.27 16.66
CA ASP A 53 19.06 -11.60 15.26
C ASP A 53 18.36 -10.61 14.33
N ARG A 54 17.14 -10.18 14.71
CA ARG A 54 16.40 -9.15 13.97
C ARG A 54 17.08 -7.78 13.99
N ARG A 55 17.63 -7.37 15.13
CA ARG A 55 18.44 -6.15 15.21
C ARG A 55 19.63 -6.24 14.27
N ARG A 56 20.31 -7.40 14.27
CA ARG A 56 21.44 -7.67 13.37
C ARG A 56 21.01 -7.61 11.89
N GLU A 57 19.82 -8.06 11.54
CA GLU A 57 19.26 -7.92 10.17
C GLU A 57 19.10 -6.45 9.77
N ILE A 58 18.55 -5.60 10.64
CA ILE A 58 18.37 -4.15 10.38
C ILE A 58 19.73 -3.46 10.25
N GLU A 59 20.68 -3.77 11.15
CA GLU A 59 22.02 -3.17 11.16
C GLU A 59 22.80 -3.51 9.86
N ASN A 60 22.70 -4.76 9.40
CA ASN A 60 23.41 -5.23 8.21
C ASN A 60 22.65 -5.02 6.90
N ASP A 61 21.47 -4.40 6.93
CA ASP A 61 20.67 -4.16 5.74
C ASP A 61 21.33 -3.07 4.85
N PRO A 62 21.72 -3.41 3.60
CA PRO A 62 22.32 -2.44 2.69
C PRO A 62 21.29 -1.48 2.05
N MET A 63 19.98 -1.74 2.20
CA MET A 63 18.93 -0.93 1.60
C MET A 63 18.56 0.27 2.46
N LEU A 64 18.67 0.15 3.77
CA LEU A 64 18.29 1.18 4.73
C LEU A 64 19.42 2.20 4.92
N ASP A 65 19.11 3.50 4.88
CA ASP A 65 20.04 4.54 5.30
C ASP A 65 20.20 4.58 6.83
N GLU A 66 21.28 5.20 7.32
CA GLU A 66 21.59 5.26 8.76
C GLU A 66 20.50 5.93 9.60
N GLY A 67 19.79 6.93 9.05
CA GLY A 67 18.66 7.56 9.73
C GLY A 67 17.49 6.59 9.90
N SER A 68 17.14 5.87 8.83
CA SER A 68 16.09 4.84 8.87
C SER A 68 16.45 3.67 9.78
N LYS A 69 17.71 3.21 9.76
CA LYS A 69 18.21 2.18 10.68
C LYS A 69 18.04 2.62 12.13
N GLN A 70 18.42 3.86 12.46
CA GLN A 70 18.29 4.39 13.81
C GLN A 70 16.84 4.39 14.29
N ILE A 71 15.89 4.83 13.44
CA ILE A 71 14.46 4.84 13.77
C ILE A 71 13.94 3.42 14.03
N LEU A 72 14.31 2.47 13.18
CA LEU A 72 13.89 1.07 13.34
C LEU A 72 14.49 0.43 14.60
N ILE A 73 15.76 0.73 14.90
CA ILE A 73 16.44 0.24 16.10
C ILE A 73 15.80 0.85 17.35
N GLU A 74 15.46 2.14 17.35
CA GLU A 74 14.78 2.80 18.46
C GLU A 74 13.36 2.23 18.69
N ASN A 75 12.61 2.03 17.60
CA ASN A 75 11.30 1.37 17.69
C ASN A 75 11.44 -0.05 18.24
N TRP A 76 12.40 -0.82 17.72
CA TRP A 76 12.73 -2.15 18.22
C TRP A 76 13.11 -2.13 19.70
N GLN A 77 13.91 -1.17 20.16
CA GLN A 77 14.30 -1.03 21.56
C GLN A 77 13.08 -0.79 22.45
N THR A 78 12.18 0.09 22.02
CA THR A 78 10.93 0.40 22.73
C THR A 78 10.09 -0.87 22.89
N MET A 79 9.86 -1.59 21.80
CA MET A 79 9.09 -2.84 21.84
C MET A 79 9.78 -3.94 22.65
N ALA A 80 11.10 -4.08 22.56
CA ALA A 80 11.85 -5.04 23.36
C ALA A 80 11.76 -4.73 24.86
N GLN A 81 11.72 -3.45 25.25
CA GLN A 81 11.49 -3.04 26.63
C GLN A 81 10.06 -3.32 27.09
N GLU A 82 9.07 -3.07 26.25
CA GLU A 82 7.65 -3.34 26.55
C GLU A 82 7.34 -4.84 26.62
N SER A 83 8.01 -5.65 25.81
CA SER A 83 7.81 -7.10 25.77
C SER A 83 8.65 -7.86 26.78
N LYS A 84 9.75 -7.28 27.30
CA LYS A 84 10.62 -7.88 28.34
C LYS A 84 9.87 -8.44 29.56
N PRO A 85 8.86 -7.76 30.14
CA PRO A 85 8.05 -8.29 31.25
C PRO A 85 7.20 -9.50 30.87
N HIS A 86 6.97 -9.73 29.58
CA HIS A 86 6.10 -10.77 29.03
C HIS A 86 6.89 -11.92 28.38
N MET A 87 8.19 -11.75 28.10
CA MET A 87 9.09 -12.79 27.59
C MET A 87 9.38 -13.84 28.65
N GLY A 88 9.50 -15.11 28.25
CA GLY A 88 9.79 -16.21 29.17
C GLY A 88 8.64 -16.62 30.11
N ALA A 89 7.48 -15.97 30.04
CA ALA A 89 6.28 -16.37 30.77
C ALA A 89 5.57 -17.60 30.14
N ARG A 90 5.98 -18.04 28.95
CA ARG A 90 5.32 -19.11 28.19
C ARG A 90 5.79 -20.54 28.51
N GLU A 91 6.89 -20.74 29.23
CA GLU A 91 7.39 -22.09 29.53
C GLU A 91 6.73 -22.77 30.74
N SER A 92 5.77 -22.12 31.43
CA SER A 92 4.96 -22.79 32.43
C SER A 92 3.48 -22.46 32.27
N LEU A 93 2.81 -23.18 31.37
CA LEU A 93 1.35 -23.28 31.38
C LEU A 93 0.94 -24.45 32.28
N PRO A 94 0.53 -24.26 33.55
CA PRO A 94 -0.56 -25.03 34.08
C PRO A 94 -1.84 -24.51 33.41
N VAL A 95 -2.60 -25.41 32.78
CA VAL A 95 -3.91 -25.12 32.20
C VAL A 95 -4.80 -24.49 33.27
N SER A 96 -4.97 -23.16 33.20
CA SER A 96 -5.84 -22.39 34.08
C SER A 96 -7.26 -22.44 33.51
N HIS A 97 -8.07 -23.35 34.03
CA HIS A 97 -9.52 -23.18 33.98
C HIS A 97 -9.91 -22.08 34.99
N SER A 98 -10.78 -21.16 34.53
CA SER A 98 -11.58 -20.16 35.27
C SER A 98 -10.89 -18.91 35.86
N ALA A 99 -10.82 -17.85 35.04
CA ALA A 99 -10.51 -16.47 35.48
C ALA A 99 -11.60 -15.44 35.09
N TRP A 100 -12.90 -15.79 35.21
CA TRP A 100 -14.02 -14.85 34.95
C TRP A 100 -15.13 -14.88 36.00
N VAL A 101 -14.85 -15.28 37.24
CA VAL A 101 -15.88 -15.22 38.29
C VAL A 101 -15.34 -14.56 39.55
N ASN A 102 -15.77 -13.32 39.74
CA ASN A 102 -15.66 -12.61 41.01
C ASN A 102 -16.35 -13.49 42.09
N PRO A 103 -15.70 -13.86 43.22
CA PRO A 103 -16.28 -14.79 44.19
C PRO A 103 -17.58 -14.26 44.84
N ALA A 104 -17.82 -12.95 44.78
CA ALA A 104 -19.07 -12.32 45.18
C ALA A 104 -20.18 -12.37 44.10
N ALA A 105 -19.85 -12.65 42.83
CA ALA A 105 -20.80 -12.68 41.71
C ALA A 105 -21.38 -14.07 41.44
N LEU A 106 -20.76 -15.15 41.96
CA LEU A 106 -21.20 -16.53 41.75
C LEU A 106 -22.64 -16.83 42.20
N PRO A 107 -23.12 -16.44 43.41
CA PRO A 107 -24.49 -16.71 43.80
C PRO A 107 -25.50 -15.91 42.95
N VAL A 108 -25.15 -14.69 42.53
CA VAL A 108 -26.01 -13.85 41.66
C VAL A 108 -26.11 -14.44 40.26
N LEU A 109 -25.02 -14.97 39.71
CA LEU A 109 -25.00 -15.63 38.40
C LEU A 109 -25.75 -16.97 38.42
N ILE A 110 -25.71 -17.74 39.50
CA ILE A 110 -26.47 -18.99 39.65
C ILE A 110 -27.98 -18.71 39.74
N VAL A 111 -28.40 -17.72 40.53
CA VAL A 111 -29.81 -17.32 40.62
C VAL A 111 -30.28 -16.70 39.29
N GLY A 112 -29.46 -15.86 38.66
CA GLY A 112 -29.77 -15.25 37.36
C GLY A 112 -29.91 -16.26 36.23
N THR A 113 -29.04 -17.28 36.18
CA THR A 113 -29.12 -18.36 35.18
C THR A 113 -30.35 -19.26 35.41
N LEU A 114 -30.73 -19.54 36.66
CA LEU A 114 -31.97 -20.26 36.97
C LEU A 114 -33.22 -19.49 36.53
N VAL A 115 -33.26 -18.17 36.75
CA VAL A 115 -34.39 -17.32 36.32
C VAL A 115 -34.48 -17.25 34.79
N LEU A 116 -33.35 -17.11 34.09
CA LEU A 116 -33.29 -17.13 32.64
C LEU A 116 -33.70 -18.48 32.04
N ALA A 117 -33.32 -19.60 32.65
CA ALA A 117 -33.73 -20.93 32.20
C ALA A 117 -35.24 -21.14 32.34
N ILE A 118 -35.86 -20.64 33.41
CA ILE A 118 -37.31 -20.69 33.61
C ILE A 118 -38.01 -19.80 32.57
N ALA A 119 -37.54 -18.56 32.36
CA ALA A 119 -38.09 -17.64 31.37
C ALA A 119 -37.99 -18.20 29.93
N PHE A 120 -36.86 -18.84 29.61
CA PHE A 120 -36.65 -19.48 28.32
C PHE A 120 -37.57 -20.69 28.08
N THR A 121 -37.84 -21.47 29.13
CA THR A 121 -38.80 -22.59 29.08
C THR A 121 -40.23 -22.09 28.80
N TYR A 122 -40.64 -20.98 29.42
CA TYR A 122 -41.93 -20.32 29.13
C TYR A 122 -41.98 -19.69 27.73
N PHE A 123 -40.87 -19.12 27.25
CA PHE A 123 -40.77 -18.51 25.92
C PHE A 123 -40.87 -19.55 24.79
N ILE A 124 -40.21 -20.71 24.94
CA ILE A 124 -40.35 -21.83 23.98
C ILE A 124 -41.78 -22.39 24.00
N GLY A 125 -42.40 -22.48 25.18
CA GLY A 125 -43.82 -22.86 25.30
C GLY A 125 -44.76 -21.90 24.56
N ALA A 126 -44.45 -20.60 24.57
CA ALA A 126 -45.23 -19.58 23.85
C ALA A 126 -45.00 -19.59 22.33
N MET A 127 -43.79 -19.91 21.86
CA MET A 127 -43.48 -20.00 20.42
C MET A 127 -44.10 -21.22 19.74
N ASN A 128 -44.34 -22.32 20.47
CA ASN A 128 -44.97 -23.52 19.90
C ASN A 128 -46.51 -23.39 19.74
N ALA A 129 -47.11 -22.30 20.23
CA ALA A 129 -48.54 -22.01 20.10
C ALA A 129 -48.87 -20.97 19.01
N GLY A 130 -47.88 -20.40 18.32
CA GLY A 130 -48.08 -19.39 17.26
C GLY A 130 -47.38 -19.77 15.97
N SER A 131 -48.13 -20.15 14.95
CA SER A 131 -47.64 -20.43 13.60
C SER A 131 -46.96 -19.20 12.98
N LEU A 132 -45.63 -19.25 12.79
CA LEU A 132 -44.89 -18.28 11.98
C LEU A 132 -44.47 -18.92 10.65
N GLN A 133 -45.13 -18.52 9.57
CA GLN A 133 -44.70 -18.78 8.19
C GLN A 133 -43.55 -17.84 7.83
N TRP A 134 -42.41 -18.41 7.44
CA TRP A 134 -41.30 -17.68 6.85
C TRP A 134 -41.64 -17.25 5.41
N PRO A 135 -41.38 -15.99 4.99
CA PRO A 135 -41.61 -15.58 3.61
C PRO A 135 -40.62 -16.29 2.67
N GLY A 136 -41.18 -16.91 1.62
CA GLY A 136 -40.41 -17.52 0.54
C GLY A 136 -39.56 -16.50 -0.21
N ARG A 137 -38.42 -16.96 -0.72
CA ARG A 137 -37.59 -16.21 -1.67
C ARG A 137 -38.16 -16.46 -3.05
N ASP A 138 -38.88 -15.48 -3.58
CA ASP A 138 -39.47 -15.53 -4.90
C ASP A 138 -38.36 -15.39 -5.94
N ALA A 139 -38.05 -16.47 -6.66
CA ALA A 139 -37.26 -16.42 -7.88
C ALA A 139 -38.14 -15.84 -9.00
N GLY A 140 -38.03 -14.53 -9.24
CA GLY A 140 -38.82 -13.84 -10.25
C GLY A 140 -38.22 -12.50 -10.68
N GLY A 141 -37.39 -12.54 -11.72
CA GLY A 141 -37.21 -11.51 -12.74
C GLY A 141 -36.91 -10.06 -12.31
N MET A 142 -35.65 -9.65 -12.44
CA MET A 142 -35.35 -8.26 -12.81
C MET A 142 -34.12 -8.19 -13.74
N LYS A 143 -34.32 -7.51 -14.87
CA LYS A 143 -33.44 -7.42 -16.04
C LYS A 143 -32.19 -6.59 -15.70
N SER A 144 -31.01 -7.14 -16.00
CA SER A 144 -29.74 -6.43 -15.97
C SER A 144 -29.62 -5.45 -17.15
N PRO A 145 -28.99 -4.27 -16.96
CA PRO A 145 -28.72 -3.34 -18.06
C PRO A 145 -27.72 -3.94 -19.05
N SER A 146 -27.96 -3.75 -20.35
CA SER A 146 -27.19 -4.34 -21.44
C SER A 146 -25.81 -3.72 -21.62
N ALA A 147 -24.91 -4.56 -22.10
CA ALA A 147 -23.48 -4.36 -22.32
C ALA A 147 -23.12 -3.45 -23.52
N ASP A 148 -24.01 -2.57 -23.97
CA ASP A 148 -23.80 -1.76 -25.18
C ASP A 148 -23.24 -0.36 -24.91
N GLN A 149 -22.93 0.01 -23.65
CA GLN A 149 -22.47 1.37 -23.32
C GLN A 149 -21.13 1.46 -22.56
N ALA A 150 -20.46 0.32 -22.31
CA ALA A 150 -19.13 0.32 -21.67
C ALA A 150 -17.96 0.06 -22.65
N VAL A 151 -18.22 -0.01 -23.97
CA VAL A 151 -17.19 -0.33 -24.99
C VAL A 151 -16.71 0.90 -25.79
N SER A 152 -17.07 2.12 -25.40
CA SER A 152 -16.60 3.33 -26.11
C SER A 152 -15.27 3.92 -25.61
N ALA A 153 -14.47 3.20 -24.81
CA ALA A 153 -13.21 3.72 -24.29
C ALA A 153 -12.04 2.73 -24.35
N SER A 154 -11.77 2.18 -25.53
CA SER A 154 -10.39 1.86 -25.95
C SER A 154 -10.33 1.77 -27.48
N SER A 155 -10.19 2.92 -28.12
CA SER A 155 -9.91 3.03 -29.55
C SER A 155 -8.52 2.45 -29.85
N GLY A 156 -8.51 1.20 -30.33
CA GLY A 156 -7.38 0.57 -31.03
C GLY A 156 -7.92 -0.35 -32.13
N HIS A 157 -7.91 0.14 -33.37
CA HIS A 157 -8.12 -0.53 -34.67
C HIS A 157 -9.16 -1.68 -34.81
N PRO A 158 -10.19 -1.52 -35.66
CA PRO A 158 -11.15 -2.58 -35.99
C PRO A 158 -10.57 -3.52 -37.06
N GLY A 159 -10.43 -4.80 -36.70
CA GLY A 159 -10.04 -5.88 -37.61
C GLY A 159 -9.83 -7.17 -36.82
N ASP A 160 -10.93 -7.92 -36.66
CA ASP A 160 -11.06 -9.26 -36.09
C ASP A 160 -11.84 -9.29 -34.76
N GLY A 161 -13.15 -9.52 -34.90
CA GLY A 161 -14.11 -9.73 -33.81
C GLY A 161 -13.93 -11.04 -33.04
N ALA A 162 -12.68 -11.49 -32.87
CA ALA A 162 -12.33 -12.61 -32.02
C ALA A 162 -12.55 -12.22 -30.54
N SER A 163 -13.31 -13.04 -29.83
CA SER A 163 -13.52 -12.89 -28.39
C SER A 163 -12.19 -13.01 -27.63
N LEU A 164 -12.14 -12.54 -26.38
CA LEU A 164 -10.93 -12.70 -25.54
C LEU A 164 -10.56 -14.19 -25.40
N GLU A 165 -11.58 -15.05 -25.37
CA GLU A 165 -11.50 -16.50 -25.31
C GLU A 165 -10.87 -17.09 -26.59
N ASP A 166 -11.24 -16.59 -27.77
CA ASP A 166 -10.65 -17.03 -29.05
C ASP A 166 -9.17 -16.65 -29.14
N ARG A 167 -8.83 -15.43 -28.69
CA ARG A 167 -7.43 -14.95 -28.64
C ARG A 167 -6.60 -15.78 -27.66
N LEU A 168 -7.18 -16.16 -26.52
CA LEU A 168 -6.56 -17.05 -25.56
C LEU A 168 -6.32 -18.45 -26.14
N ALA A 169 -7.29 -19.01 -26.86
CA ALA A 169 -7.15 -20.31 -27.51
C ALA A 169 -6.03 -20.30 -28.57
N GLY A 170 -5.94 -19.22 -29.36
CA GLY A 170 -4.85 -18.99 -30.30
C GLY A 170 -3.48 -18.91 -29.61
N LEU A 171 -3.40 -18.17 -28.49
CA LEU A 171 -2.18 -18.07 -27.69
C LEU A 171 -1.74 -19.42 -27.12
N LYS A 172 -2.67 -20.22 -26.57
CA LYS A 172 -2.38 -21.57 -26.06
C LYS A 172 -1.89 -22.50 -27.17
N THR A 173 -2.50 -22.45 -28.34
CA THR A 173 -2.08 -23.25 -29.50
C THR A 173 -0.66 -22.88 -29.94
N ARG A 174 -0.34 -21.58 -29.98
CA ARG A 174 1.01 -21.10 -30.28
C ARG A 174 2.03 -21.59 -29.26
N LEU A 175 1.74 -21.48 -27.97
CA LEU A 175 2.65 -21.91 -26.91
C LEU A 175 2.87 -23.42 -26.89
N ALA A 176 1.90 -24.21 -27.36
CA ALA A 176 2.09 -25.64 -27.57
C ALA A 176 3.09 -25.95 -28.70
N GLN A 177 3.19 -25.08 -29.72
CA GLN A 177 4.15 -25.21 -30.82
C GLN A 177 5.49 -24.53 -30.53
N GLN A 178 5.49 -23.52 -29.67
CA GLN A 178 6.65 -22.71 -29.27
C GLN A 178 6.75 -22.70 -27.73
N PRO A 179 7.12 -23.84 -27.11
CA PRO A 179 7.15 -23.96 -25.65
C PRO A 179 8.22 -23.07 -24.99
N ASP A 180 9.21 -22.59 -25.75
CA ASP A 180 10.29 -21.74 -25.23
C ASP A 180 9.97 -20.23 -25.29
N ASP A 181 8.74 -19.85 -25.68
CA ASP A 181 8.33 -18.44 -25.73
C ASP A 181 7.98 -17.89 -24.34
N LEU A 182 9.02 -17.47 -23.61
CA LEU A 182 8.90 -16.85 -22.29
C LEU A 182 7.86 -15.71 -22.25
N ARG A 183 7.86 -14.83 -23.26
CA ARG A 183 6.94 -13.68 -23.31
C ARG A 183 5.50 -14.15 -23.50
N GLY A 184 5.29 -15.17 -24.32
CA GLY A 184 3.99 -15.79 -24.49
C GLY A 184 3.44 -16.41 -23.20
N TRP A 185 4.28 -17.08 -22.41
CA TRP A 185 3.88 -17.65 -21.11
C TRP A 185 3.52 -16.57 -20.08
N VAL A 186 4.28 -15.47 -20.01
CA VAL A 186 3.95 -14.33 -19.13
C VAL A 186 2.65 -13.66 -19.56
N LEU A 187 2.43 -13.48 -20.87
CA LEU A 187 1.18 -12.94 -21.39
C LEU A 187 -0.01 -13.84 -21.04
N LEU A 188 0.13 -15.15 -21.24
CA LEU A 188 -0.89 -16.14 -20.89
C LEU A 188 -1.27 -16.04 -19.41
N ALA A 189 -0.29 -15.94 -18.53
CA ALA A 189 -0.52 -15.75 -17.10
C ALA A 189 -1.31 -14.47 -16.79
N ARG A 190 -0.88 -13.32 -17.32
CA ARG A 190 -1.55 -12.04 -17.10
C ARG A 190 -2.99 -12.04 -17.63
N THR A 191 -3.23 -12.67 -18.78
CA THR A 191 -4.60 -12.85 -19.30
C THR A 191 -5.43 -13.69 -18.34
N HIS A 192 -4.93 -14.83 -17.86
CA HIS A 192 -5.62 -15.64 -16.85
C HIS A 192 -5.88 -14.88 -15.54
N ALA A 193 -4.92 -14.10 -15.05
CA ALA A 193 -5.08 -13.25 -13.88
C ALA A 193 -6.19 -12.19 -14.06
N SER A 194 -6.26 -11.56 -15.23
CA SER A 194 -7.30 -10.54 -15.54
C SER A 194 -8.72 -11.12 -15.55
N MET A 195 -8.85 -12.42 -15.83
CA MET A 195 -10.11 -13.17 -15.75
C MET A 195 -10.35 -13.80 -14.36
N SER A 196 -9.55 -13.42 -13.35
CA SER A 196 -9.56 -14.01 -12.00
C SER A 196 -9.34 -15.52 -11.96
N ASN A 197 -8.76 -16.10 -13.02
CA ASN A 197 -8.41 -17.51 -13.07
C ASN A 197 -6.96 -17.71 -12.57
N TYR A 198 -6.80 -17.56 -11.27
CA TYR A 198 -5.50 -17.62 -10.58
C TYR A 198 -4.77 -18.97 -10.71
N PRO A 199 -5.46 -20.15 -10.69
CA PRO A 199 -4.78 -21.44 -10.87
C PRO A 199 -4.06 -21.55 -12.23
N ASP A 200 -4.74 -21.19 -13.31
CA ASP A 200 -4.14 -21.25 -14.65
C ASP A 200 -3.05 -20.18 -14.82
N SER A 201 -3.21 -19.01 -14.19
CA SER A 201 -2.19 -17.97 -14.16
C SER A 201 -0.89 -18.46 -13.49
N ALA A 202 -1.01 -19.07 -12.30
CA ALA A 202 0.12 -19.64 -11.58
C ALA A 202 0.81 -20.77 -12.39
N ALA A 203 0.05 -21.61 -13.08
CA ALA A 203 0.61 -22.65 -13.94
C ALA A 203 1.44 -22.08 -15.11
N ALA A 204 0.94 -21.03 -15.77
CA ALA A 204 1.67 -20.35 -16.83
C ALA A 204 2.93 -19.64 -16.32
N LEU A 205 2.88 -19.03 -15.12
CA LEU A 205 4.06 -18.43 -14.47
C LEU A 205 5.11 -19.48 -14.08
N LYS A 206 4.71 -20.67 -13.64
CA LYS A 206 5.64 -21.79 -13.39
C LYS A 206 6.39 -22.18 -14.67
N LYS A 207 5.71 -22.20 -15.83
CA LYS A 207 6.37 -22.40 -17.13
C LYS A 207 7.31 -21.26 -17.51
N ALA A 208 6.91 -20.02 -17.28
CA ALA A 208 7.79 -18.88 -17.49
C ALA A 208 9.05 -18.94 -16.60
N LEU A 209 8.91 -19.41 -15.36
CA LEU A 209 10.02 -19.57 -14.42
C LEU A 209 10.98 -20.70 -14.80
N GLU A 210 10.48 -21.80 -15.38
CA GLU A 210 11.32 -22.87 -15.94
C GLU A 210 12.25 -22.33 -17.05
N LEU A 211 11.75 -21.39 -17.87
CA LEU A 211 12.51 -20.78 -18.97
C LEU A 211 13.45 -19.65 -18.50
N SER A 212 13.12 -18.98 -17.41
CA SER A 212 13.92 -17.91 -16.82
C SER A 212 14.03 -18.06 -15.29
N PRO A 213 14.86 -19.02 -14.81
CA PRO A 213 15.00 -19.28 -13.39
C PRO A 213 15.53 -18.04 -12.66
N GLY A 214 14.92 -17.71 -11.52
CA GLY A 214 15.33 -16.58 -10.69
C GLY A 214 14.81 -15.21 -11.15
N HIS A 215 14.03 -15.13 -12.23
CA HIS A 215 13.53 -13.84 -12.71
C HIS A 215 12.57 -13.20 -11.69
N PRO A 216 12.90 -12.00 -11.16
CA PRO A 216 12.24 -11.47 -9.96
C PRO A 216 10.77 -11.09 -10.20
N ASP A 217 10.43 -10.55 -11.38
CA ASP A 217 9.04 -10.25 -11.77
C ASP A 217 8.16 -11.52 -11.79
N ILE A 218 8.67 -12.61 -12.39
CA ILE A 218 7.94 -13.87 -12.50
C ILE A 218 7.78 -14.50 -11.11
N LEU A 219 8.79 -14.44 -10.25
CA LEU A 219 8.71 -14.93 -8.88
C LEU A 219 7.70 -14.12 -8.05
N ALA A 220 7.68 -12.80 -8.17
CA ALA A 220 6.73 -11.94 -7.46
C ALA A 220 5.29 -12.13 -7.97
N ASP A 221 5.09 -12.27 -9.28
CA ASP A 221 3.78 -12.60 -9.87
C ASP A 221 3.33 -14.01 -9.45
N LEU A 222 4.24 -14.98 -9.41
CA LEU A 222 3.92 -16.35 -8.99
C LEU A 222 3.55 -16.41 -7.51
N ALA A 223 4.23 -15.66 -6.64
CA ALA A 223 3.86 -15.51 -5.24
C ALA A 223 2.42 -14.99 -5.07
N ASP A 224 2.10 -13.89 -5.75
CA ASP A 224 0.77 -13.26 -5.72
C ASP A 224 -0.32 -14.22 -6.21
N MET A 225 -0.14 -14.84 -7.39
CA MET A 225 -1.12 -15.78 -7.94
C MET A 225 -1.28 -17.02 -7.04
N THR A 226 -0.19 -17.54 -6.48
CA THR A 226 -0.23 -18.69 -5.58
C THR A 226 -0.90 -18.35 -4.25
N ALA A 227 -0.76 -17.12 -3.76
CA ALA A 227 -1.49 -16.63 -2.60
C ALA A 227 -3.00 -16.49 -2.90
N MET A 228 -3.35 -15.96 -4.08
CA MET A 228 -4.76 -15.84 -4.51
C MET A 228 -5.44 -17.21 -4.62
N VAL A 229 -4.75 -18.23 -5.13
CA VAL A 229 -5.24 -19.62 -5.16
C VAL A 229 -5.52 -20.16 -3.75
N GLN A 230 -4.70 -19.79 -2.77
CA GLN A 230 -4.85 -20.22 -1.39
C GLN A 230 -5.79 -19.32 -0.55
N GLY A 231 -6.60 -18.47 -1.20
CA GLY A 231 -7.54 -17.60 -0.48
C GLY A 231 -6.88 -16.38 0.15
N ARG A 232 -5.85 -15.84 -0.51
CA ARG A 232 -5.05 -14.65 -0.11
C ARG A 232 -4.14 -14.87 1.10
N THR A 233 -3.74 -16.10 1.37
CA THR A 233 -2.68 -16.39 2.36
C THR A 233 -1.30 -16.34 1.69
N LEU A 234 -0.38 -15.59 2.28
CA LEU A 234 1.00 -15.50 1.81
C LEU A 234 1.93 -16.50 2.52
N ALA A 235 1.49 -17.10 3.62
CA ALA A 235 2.24 -18.12 4.33
C ALA A 235 2.45 -19.38 3.45
N GLY A 236 3.63 -19.99 3.56
CA GLY A 236 3.97 -21.24 2.85
C GLY A 236 4.64 -21.00 1.49
N GLU A 237 4.11 -21.60 0.42
CA GLU A 237 4.72 -21.52 -0.93
C GLU A 237 4.93 -20.06 -1.42
N PRO A 238 3.98 -19.11 -1.25
CA PRO A 238 4.15 -17.73 -1.69
C PRO A 238 5.35 -17.04 -1.03
N GLU A 239 5.55 -17.23 0.28
CA GLU A 239 6.71 -16.73 1.02
C GLU A 239 8.05 -17.18 0.41
N THR A 240 8.14 -18.42 -0.08
CA THR A 240 9.37 -18.90 -0.73
C THR A 240 9.66 -18.17 -2.04
N TYR A 241 8.63 -17.88 -2.84
CA TYR A 241 8.78 -17.11 -4.08
C TYR A 241 9.10 -15.64 -3.80
N ILE A 242 8.50 -15.06 -2.76
CA ILE A 242 8.80 -13.69 -2.30
C ILE A 242 10.26 -13.59 -1.89
N ALA A 243 10.74 -14.54 -1.07
CA ALA A 243 12.13 -14.58 -0.62
C ALA A 243 13.10 -14.73 -1.81
N ALA A 244 12.79 -15.61 -2.77
CA ALA A 244 13.59 -15.79 -3.97
C ALA A 244 13.59 -14.52 -4.86
N ALA A 245 12.45 -13.83 -5.00
CA ALA A 245 12.36 -12.58 -5.75
C ALA A 245 13.24 -11.50 -5.12
N LEU A 246 13.17 -11.33 -3.80
CA LEU A 246 13.99 -10.36 -3.06
C LEU A 246 15.47 -10.74 -3.00
N GLN A 247 15.79 -12.03 -3.09
CA GLN A 247 17.18 -12.46 -3.21
C GLN A 247 17.76 -12.10 -4.59
N SER A 248 16.99 -12.26 -5.66
CA SER A 248 17.42 -11.87 -7.01
C SER A 248 17.44 -10.34 -7.17
N GLU A 249 16.42 -9.65 -6.69
CA GLU A 249 16.29 -8.20 -6.79
C GLU A 249 15.75 -7.63 -5.46
N PRO A 250 16.64 -7.19 -4.56
CA PRO A 250 16.26 -6.67 -3.25
C PRO A 250 15.32 -5.45 -3.32
N ARG A 251 15.39 -4.68 -4.41
CA ARG A 251 14.58 -3.47 -4.64
C ARG A 251 13.25 -3.74 -5.35
N HIS A 252 12.89 -4.99 -5.60
CA HIS A 252 11.70 -5.32 -6.38
C HIS A 252 10.41 -4.90 -5.64
N GLU A 253 9.73 -3.87 -6.16
CA GLU A 253 8.62 -3.19 -5.47
C GLU A 253 7.50 -4.14 -5.06
N LYS A 254 7.01 -4.96 -5.99
CA LYS A 254 5.93 -5.92 -5.72
C LYS A 254 6.35 -6.98 -4.69
N ALA A 255 7.61 -7.40 -4.71
CA ALA A 255 8.09 -8.44 -3.79
C ALA A 255 8.23 -7.87 -2.37
N LEU A 256 8.68 -6.62 -2.23
CA LEU A 256 8.71 -5.90 -0.96
C LEU A 256 7.29 -5.70 -0.40
N ALA A 257 6.32 -5.32 -1.24
CA ALA A 257 4.93 -5.18 -0.82
C ALA A 257 4.34 -6.51 -0.33
N LEU A 258 4.54 -7.60 -1.09
CA LEU A 258 4.08 -8.93 -0.71
C LEU A 258 4.77 -9.43 0.57
N ALA A 259 6.06 -9.17 0.75
CA ALA A 259 6.80 -9.51 1.98
C ALA A 259 6.26 -8.76 3.20
N ALA A 260 5.92 -7.47 3.03
CA ALA A 260 5.30 -6.68 4.08
C ALA A 260 3.94 -7.25 4.47
N SER A 261 3.08 -7.53 3.48
CA SER A 261 1.76 -8.15 3.71
C SER A 261 1.87 -9.54 4.35
N ALA A 262 2.86 -10.35 3.97
CA ALA A 262 3.09 -11.66 4.58
C ALA A 262 3.47 -11.53 6.05
N ALA A 263 4.36 -10.58 6.37
CA ALA A 263 4.76 -10.28 7.73
C ALA A 263 3.57 -9.77 8.58
N GLU A 264 2.69 -8.95 8.02
CA GLU A 264 1.47 -8.51 8.72
C GLU A 264 0.51 -9.67 8.99
N GLN A 265 0.31 -10.57 8.02
CA GLN A 265 -0.51 -11.77 8.21
C GLN A 265 0.07 -12.70 9.28
N ALA A 266 1.40 -12.76 9.40
CA ALA A 266 2.10 -13.50 10.44
C ALA A 266 2.06 -12.80 11.83
N GLY A 267 1.50 -11.59 11.92
CA GLY A 267 1.48 -10.78 13.14
C GLY A 267 2.83 -10.14 13.48
N ASP A 268 3.79 -10.18 12.55
CA ASP A 268 5.13 -9.65 12.72
C ASP A 268 5.24 -8.21 12.21
N GLN A 269 4.67 -7.28 12.99
CA GLN A 269 4.61 -5.85 12.68
C GLN A 269 5.98 -5.23 12.39
N ASN A 270 7.04 -5.77 12.98
CA ASN A 270 8.39 -5.24 12.82
C ASN A 270 8.96 -5.57 11.43
N LYS A 271 8.66 -6.77 10.90
CA LYS A 271 9.14 -7.19 9.57
C LYS A 271 8.35 -6.42 8.53
N ALA A 272 7.04 -6.29 8.77
CA ALA A 272 6.18 -5.46 7.95
C ALA A 272 6.72 -4.03 7.83
N GLN A 273 7.05 -3.39 8.96
CA GLN A 273 7.60 -2.03 8.96
C GLN A 273 8.92 -1.93 8.18
N VAL A 274 9.84 -2.89 8.35
CA VAL A 274 11.10 -2.93 7.59
C VAL A 274 10.82 -3.03 6.09
N TYR A 275 9.94 -3.93 5.65
CA TYR A 275 9.62 -4.08 4.23
C TYR A 275 8.88 -2.85 3.66
N TRP A 276 7.95 -2.26 4.41
CA TRP A 276 7.29 -1.01 4.02
C TRP A 276 8.26 0.16 3.90
N GLN A 277 9.24 0.26 4.80
CA GLN A 277 10.26 1.30 4.70
C GLN A 277 11.16 1.09 3.49
N ARG A 278 11.64 -0.14 3.24
CA ARG A 278 12.40 -0.46 2.03
C ARG A 278 11.60 -0.11 0.77
N LEU A 279 10.32 -0.48 0.71
CA LEU A 279 9.45 -0.14 -0.41
C LEU A 279 9.32 1.38 -0.59
N SER A 280 9.10 2.11 0.52
CA SER A 280 9.01 3.57 0.48
C SER A 280 10.31 4.22 0.00
N GLN A 281 11.47 3.67 0.36
CA GLN A 281 12.77 4.15 -0.13
C GLN A 281 12.96 3.85 -1.61
N VAL A 282 12.55 2.68 -2.09
CA VAL A 282 12.57 2.35 -3.52
C VAL A 282 11.69 3.32 -4.29
N GLN A 283 10.48 3.58 -3.82
CA GLN A 283 9.56 4.52 -4.46
C GLN A 283 10.08 5.96 -4.38
N GLN A 284 10.61 6.41 -3.25
CA GLN A 284 11.23 7.73 -3.13
C GLN A 284 12.47 7.86 -3.99
N ALA A 285 13.30 6.82 -4.10
CA ALA A 285 14.44 6.79 -5.00
C ALA A 285 13.96 6.83 -6.45
N SER A 286 12.93 6.07 -6.81
CA SER A 286 12.29 6.11 -8.14
C SER A 286 11.74 7.51 -8.43
N LEU A 287 11.08 8.15 -7.46
CA LEU A 287 10.58 9.53 -7.57
C LEU A 287 11.70 10.58 -7.63
N LYS A 288 12.83 10.39 -6.93
CA LYS A 288 14.03 11.23 -7.02
C LYS A 288 14.79 11.01 -8.34
N THR A 289 14.77 9.78 -8.85
CA THR A 289 15.32 9.47 -10.18
C THR A 289 14.40 10.03 -11.28
N ALA A 290 13.09 9.99 -11.05
CA ALA A 290 12.04 10.58 -11.89
C ALA A 290 11.91 12.11 -11.73
N ALA A 291 12.49 12.70 -10.68
CA ALA A 291 12.52 14.14 -10.43
C ALA A 291 13.82 14.58 -9.71
N PRO A 292 14.69 15.41 -10.31
CA PRO A 292 14.97 15.61 -11.71
C PRO A 292 16.46 15.28 -11.99
N GLU A 293 16.88 14.05 -11.73
CA GLU A 293 18.20 13.55 -12.17
C GLU A 293 18.15 12.84 -13.53
N ALA A 294 16.95 12.45 -13.99
CA ALA A 294 16.67 12.19 -15.40
C ALA A 294 16.63 13.47 -16.27
N ALA A 295 16.94 14.64 -15.71
CA ALA A 295 16.94 15.94 -16.40
C ALA A 295 18.36 16.56 -16.51
N ILE A 296 19.41 15.74 -16.51
CA ILE A 296 20.77 16.17 -16.96
C ILE A 296 21.18 15.42 -18.24
N GLY A 297 20.37 14.47 -18.73
CA GLY A 297 20.59 13.81 -20.02
C GLY A 297 20.06 14.56 -21.24
N ASP A 298 19.04 15.42 -21.09
CA ASP A 298 18.30 15.97 -22.24
C ASP A 298 17.63 17.34 -21.99
N VAL A 299 17.99 18.08 -20.93
CA VAL A 299 17.51 19.45 -20.75
C VAL A 299 18.27 20.37 -21.71
N LEU A 300 17.53 20.92 -22.69
CA LEU A 300 18.06 21.89 -23.63
C LEU A 300 18.41 23.22 -22.94
N THR A 301 17.48 23.70 -22.11
CA THR A 301 17.64 24.97 -21.40
C THR A 301 16.71 25.07 -20.19
N THR A 302 17.10 25.93 -19.25
CA THR A 302 16.32 26.26 -18.05
C THR A 302 15.95 27.74 -18.08
N VAL A 303 14.69 28.05 -17.80
CA VAL A 303 14.12 29.40 -17.81
C VAL A 303 13.61 29.74 -16.41
N SER A 304 14.27 30.68 -15.75
CA SER A 304 13.81 31.24 -14.48
C SER A 304 12.83 32.39 -14.74
N LEU A 305 11.70 32.42 -14.03
CA LEU A 305 10.69 33.44 -14.19
C LEU A 305 10.62 34.36 -12.97
N VAL A 306 10.64 35.66 -13.22
CA VAL A 306 10.33 36.68 -12.22
C VAL A 306 8.84 37.02 -12.37
N LEU A 307 8.02 36.40 -11.52
CA LEU A 307 6.57 36.65 -11.48
C LEU A 307 6.28 38.02 -10.83
N PRO A 308 5.16 38.68 -11.19
CA PRO A 308 4.73 39.91 -10.53
C PRO A 308 4.46 39.69 -9.04
N GLN A 309 4.81 40.66 -8.19
CA GLN A 309 4.52 40.56 -6.74
C GLN A 309 3.02 40.58 -6.43
N GLN A 310 2.21 41.14 -7.31
CA GLN A 310 0.75 41.06 -7.28
C GLN A 310 0.28 40.35 -8.54
N MET A 311 -0.34 39.19 -8.36
CA MET A 311 -0.92 38.44 -9.48
C MET A 311 -2.03 39.27 -10.14
N PRO A 312 -2.16 39.24 -11.47
CA PRO A 312 -3.22 39.94 -12.18
C PRO A 312 -4.61 39.53 -11.68
N GLY A 313 -5.54 40.49 -11.60
CA GLY A 313 -6.92 40.18 -11.26
C GLY A 313 -7.54 39.21 -12.27
N GLY A 314 -8.17 38.15 -11.79
CA GLY A 314 -8.83 37.13 -12.60
C GLY A 314 -8.13 35.78 -12.66
N VAL A 315 -6.86 35.68 -12.23
CA VAL A 315 -6.16 34.39 -12.10
C VAL A 315 -6.91 33.47 -11.12
N ASN A 316 -7.25 32.27 -11.59
CA ASN A 316 -8.00 31.25 -10.86
C ASN A 316 -7.45 29.85 -11.20
N ASP A 317 -8.11 28.80 -10.72
CA ASP A 317 -7.66 27.40 -10.89
C ASP A 317 -7.56 26.95 -12.36
N ASN A 318 -8.28 27.61 -13.28
CA ASN A 318 -8.20 27.33 -14.71
C ASN A 318 -7.04 28.08 -15.38
N SER A 319 -6.44 29.06 -14.72
CA SER A 319 -5.34 29.83 -15.27
C SER A 319 -4.05 29.01 -15.38
N ALA A 320 -3.19 29.38 -16.31
CA ALA A 320 -1.91 28.70 -16.52
C ALA A 320 -0.84 29.63 -17.06
N LEU A 321 0.39 29.40 -16.63
CA LEU A 321 1.59 30.00 -17.20
C LEU A 321 2.06 29.14 -18.39
N PHE A 322 2.30 29.78 -19.52
CA PHE A 322 2.89 29.18 -20.70
C PHE A 322 4.25 29.82 -20.98
N VAL A 323 5.28 29.01 -21.18
CA VAL A 323 6.60 29.48 -21.63
C VAL A 323 6.81 28.97 -23.03
N PHE A 324 6.98 29.91 -23.96
CA PHE A 324 7.12 29.64 -25.39
C PHE A 324 8.57 29.76 -25.81
N MET A 325 9.03 28.82 -26.64
CA MET A 325 10.28 28.90 -27.38
C MET A 325 9.97 28.96 -28.89
N LYS A 326 10.55 29.92 -29.60
CA LYS A 326 10.28 30.18 -31.02
C LYS A 326 11.54 30.41 -31.83
N SER A 327 11.46 30.19 -33.14
CA SER A 327 12.53 30.53 -34.09
C SER A 327 12.60 32.02 -34.43
N GLN A 328 11.49 32.76 -34.28
CA GLN A 328 11.38 34.19 -34.54
C GLN A 328 10.42 34.84 -33.51
N ALA A 329 10.69 36.07 -33.11
CA ALA A 329 9.81 36.85 -32.23
C ALA A 329 8.49 37.22 -32.95
N GLY A 330 7.39 37.25 -32.21
CA GLY A 330 6.09 37.70 -32.74
C GLY A 330 5.11 36.55 -33.03
N VAL A 331 4.30 36.68 -34.08
CA VAL A 331 3.21 35.73 -34.42
C VAL A 331 3.78 34.54 -35.20
N GLY A 332 3.38 33.31 -34.84
CA GLY A 332 3.86 32.08 -35.47
C GLY A 332 3.76 30.88 -34.52
N MET A 333 3.91 29.67 -35.06
CA MET A 333 3.89 28.45 -34.24
C MET A 333 5.14 28.39 -33.34
N PRO A 334 5.00 28.06 -32.05
CA PRO A 334 6.16 27.81 -31.20
C PRO A 334 6.84 26.48 -31.53
N LEU A 335 8.15 26.43 -31.30
CA LEU A 335 8.95 25.21 -31.42
C LEU A 335 8.68 24.27 -30.24
N ALA A 336 8.61 24.83 -29.04
CA ALA A 336 8.31 24.12 -27.81
C ALA A 336 7.47 24.99 -26.87
N VAL A 337 6.64 24.35 -26.05
CA VAL A 337 5.78 25.03 -25.07
C VAL A 337 5.73 24.23 -23.79
N VAL A 338 6.02 24.90 -22.68
CA VAL A 338 5.80 24.34 -21.34
C VAL A 338 4.61 25.02 -20.69
N ARG A 339 3.70 24.22 -20.12
CA ARG A 339 2.52 24.71 -19.40
C ARG A 339 2.66 24.39 -17.91
N VAL A 340 2.49 25.40 -17.06
CA VAL A 340 2.45 25.28 -15.61
C VAL A 340 1.09 25.79 -15.10
N PRO A 341 0.25 24.94 -14.47
CA PRO A 341 -1.01 25.36 -13.86
C PRO A 341 -0.80 26.47 -12.81
N ALA A 342 -1.71 27.44 -12.72
CA ALA A 342 -1.57 28.55 -11.77
C ALA A 342 -1.50 28.08 -10.30
N ALA A 343 -2.19 27.00 -9.95
CA ALA A 343 -2.14 26.38 -8.62
C ALA A 343 -0.77 25.80 -8.24
N GLN A 344 0.13 25.59 -9.21
CA GLN A 344 1.46 25.02 -9.01
C GLN A 344 2.57 26.08 -9.13
N LEU A 345 2.22 27.37 -9.27
CA LEU A 345 3.21 28.43 -9.40
C LEU A 345 3.84 28.76 -8.05
N GLU A 346 5.16 28.71 -8.01
CA GLU A 346 5.95 29.08 -6.83
C GLU A 346 6.71 30.40 -7.04
N VAL A 347 7.09 31.05 -5.94
CA VAL A 347 7.95 32.24 -5.99
C VAL A 347 9.33 31.82 -6.52
N GLY A 348 9.76 32.44 -7.63
CA GLY A 348 10.99 32.07 -8.32
C GLY A 348 10.85 30.87 -9.25
N GLN A 349 9.64 30.64 -9.79
CA GLN A 349 9.32 29.57 -10.72
C GLN A 349 10.43 29.34 -11.76
N VAL A 350 10.87 28.09 -11.87
CA VAL A 350 11.81 27.64 -12.90
C VAL A 350 11.11 26.66 -13.83
N VAL A 351 11.32 26.83 -15.14
CA VAL A 351 10.78 25.97 -16.19
C VAL A 351 11.93 25.36 -16.98
N ARG A 352 11.80 24.09 -17.37
CA ARG A 352 12.83 23.38 -18.13
C ARG A 352 12.27 22.97 -19.48
N PHE A 353 13.08 23.08 -20.52
CA PHE A 353 12.74 22.57 -21.85
C PHE A 353 13.55 21.30 -22.12
N GLY A 354 12.85 20.21 -22.42
CA GLY A 354 13.39 18.93 -22.87
C GLY A 354 12.76 18.47 -24.20
N PRO A 355 13.08 17.24 -24.65
CA PRO A 355 12.65 16.73 -25.96
C PRO A 355 11.13 16.64 -26.09
N ASN A 356 10.43 16.35 -24.99
CA ASN A 356 8.98 16.15 -24.95
C ASN A 356 8.18 17.46 -25.00
N ASP A 357 8.83 18.61 -24.84
CA ASP A 357 8.16 19.92 -24.86
C ASP A 357 8.03 20.48 -26.29
N PHE A 358 8.71 19.87 -27.26
CA PHE A 358 8.66 20.26 -28.67
C PHE A 358 7.34 19.84 -29.31
N ILE A 359 6.72 20.76 -30.03
CA ILE A 359 5.44 20.51 -30.71
C ILE A 359 5.63 19.68 -31.99
N GLN A 360 6.81 19.78 -32.60
CA GLN A 360 7.16 19.05 -33.82
C GLN A 360 8.22 18.00 -33.51
N GLU A 361 7.97 16.78 -33.96
CA GLU A 361 8.90 15.66 -33.80
C GLU A 361 10.24 15.97 -34.52
N GLY A 362 11.36 15.82 -33.82
CA GLY A 362 12.70 16.11 -34.36
C GLY A 362 13.11 17.59 -34.39
N ALA A 363 12.28 18.54 -33.95
CA ALA A 363 12.62 19.98 -33.95
C ALA A 363 13.84 20.33 -33.08
N MET A 364 14.09 19.56 -32.01
CA MET A 364 15.28 19.71 -31.15
C MET A 364 16.61 19.50 -31.92
N ASN A 365 16.60 18.63 -32.94
CA ASN A 365 17.78 18.33 -33.74
C ASN A 365 18.09 19.41 -34.78
N ASN A 366 17.13 20.30 -35.08
CA ASN A 366 17.24 21.34 -36.10
C ASN A 366 16.86 22.72 -35.55
N LEU A 367 17.50 23.10 -34.44
CA LEU A 367 17.29 24.42 -33.82
C LEU A 367 17.98 25.53 -34.61
N PRO A 368 17.33 26.71 -34.79
CA PRO A 368 17.94 27.89 -35.38
C PRO A 368 19.08 28.45 -34.52
N GLU A 369 19.95 29.27 -35.12
CA GLU A 369 21.07 29.92 -34.41
C GLU A 369 20.63 30.83 -33.28
N THR A 370 19.47 31.48 -33.42
CA THR A 370 18.88 32.34 -32.40
C THR A 370 17.47 31.86 -32.08
N LEU A 371 17.18 31.74 -30.80
CA LEU A 371 15.86 31.36 -30.27
C LEU A 371 15.26 32.52 -29.49
N TYR A 372 13.94 32.57 -29.47
CA TYR A 372 13.18 33.62 -28.81
C TYR A 372 12.27 33.02 -27.75
N PHE A 373 12.35 33.54 -26.54
CA PHE A 373 11.58 33.08 -25.39
C PHE A 373 10.60 34.16 -24.94
N GLN A 374 9.38 33.73 -24.58
CA GLN A 374 8.35 34.58 -23.99
C GLN A 374 7.53 33.76 -22.99
N ALA A 375 7.21 34.35 -21.84
CA ALA A 375 6.28 33.79 -20.88
C ALA A 375 4.94 34.52 -20.95
N ARG A 376 3.84 33.78 -20.87
CA ARG A 376 2.48 34.33 -20.78
C ARG A 376 1.74 33.68 -19.62
N LEU A 377 1.20 34.50 -18.72
CA LEU A 377 0.22 34.04 -17.74
C LEU A 377 -1.17 34.24 -18.34
N SER A 378 -1.81 33.12 -18.71
CA SER A 378 -3.17 33.13 -19.25
C SER A 378 -4.20 33.00 -18.15
N ILE A 379 -5.12 33.97 -18.08
CA ILE A 379 -6.23 33.93 -17.12
C ILE A 379 -7.21 32.81 -17.48
N GLN A 380 -7.43 32.60 -18.78
CA GLN A 380 -8.38 31.60 -19.29
C GLN A 380 -7.78 30.19 -19.39
N GLY A 381 -6.47 30.05 -19.16
CA GLY A 381 -5.77 28.76 -19.25
C GLY A 381 -5.49 28.29 -20.68
N LEU A 382 -5.68 29.16 -21.67
CA LEU A 382 -5.49 28.85 -23.08
C LEU A 382 -4.08 29.26 -23.54
N ALA A 383 -3.49 28.48 -24.44
CA ALA A 383 -2.18 28.79 -25.00
C ALA A 383 -2.22 30.00 -25.97
N GLN A 384 -3.40 30.33 -26.49
CA GLN A 384 -3.61 31.48 -27.36
C GLN A 384 -3.71 32.77 -26.54
N PRO A 385 -3.28 33.93 -27.07
CA PRO A 385 -3.35 35.19 -26.31
C PRO A 385 -4.80 35.59 -26.03
N GLY A 386 -5.14 35.78 -24.76
CA GLY A 386 -6.43 36.29 -24.30
C GLY A 386 -6.35 37.73 -23.78
N VAL A 387 -7.52 38.37 -23.62
CA VAL A 387 -7.65 39.69 -22.98
C VAL A 387 -7.37 39.54 -21.48
N GLY A 388 -6.54 40.43 -20.93
CA GLY A 388 -6.14 40.39 -19.52
C GLY A 388 -4.95 39.46 -19.21
N ASP A 389 -4.44 38.73 -20.21
CA ASP A 389 -3.22 37.95 -20.06
C ASP A 389 -2.00 38.87 -19.86
N VAL A 390 -1.04 38.42 -19.07
CA VAL A 390 0.23 39.13 -18.84
C VAL A 390 1.36 38.40 -19.54
N GLU A 391 2.10 39.12 -20.39
CA GLU A 391 3.21 38.59 -21.16
C GLU A 391 4.54 39.24 -20.78
N SER A 392 5.62 38.46 -20.74
CA SER A 392 6.97 39.02 -20.72
C SER A 392 7.33 39.66 -22.07
N GLY A 393 8.38 40.49 -22.07
CA GLY A 393 9.07 40.83 -23.31
C GLY A 393 9.72 39.60 -23.96
N TRP A 394 10.05 39.70 -25.25
CA TRP A 394 10.83 38.69 -25.96
C TRP A 394 12.30 38.75 -25.53
N VAL A 395 12.87 37.61 -25.18
CA VAL A 395 14.31 37.46 -24.94
C VAL A 395 14.89 36.59 -26.04
N SER A 396 15.86 37.13 -26.78
CA SER A 396 16.61 36.37 -27.79
C SER A 396 17.85 35.74 -27.16
N VAL A 397 18.05 34.45 -27.39
CA VAL A 397 19.19 33.70 -26.87
C VAL A 397 19.85 32.94 -28.03
N PRO A 398 21.17 33.08 -28.22
CA PRO A 398 21.91 32.25 -29.17
C PRO A 398 21.86 30.77 -28.76
N ARG A 399 21.76 29.86 -29.73
CA ARG A 399 21.73 28.41 -29.50
C ARG A 399 22.91 27.93 -28.65
N SER A 400 24.08 28.52 -28.83
CA SER A 400 25.30 28.20 -28.07
C SER A 400 25.22 28.52 -26.58
N GLU A 401 24.26 29.36 -26.16
CA GLU A 401 24.13 29.82 -24.77
C GLU A 401 22.92 29.24 -24.05
N LEU A 402 22.12 28.38 -24.71
CA LEU A 402 20.93 27.75 -24.13
C LEU A 402 21.23 27.00 -22.83
N SER A 403 22.39 26.36 -22.73
CA SER A 403 22.80 25.60 -21.53
C SER A 403 23.10 26.48 -20.32
N ARG A 404 23.32 27.79 -20.49
CA ARG A 404 23.56 28.73 -19.36
C ARG A 404 22.29 29.07 -18.60
N GLY A 405 21.12 28.73 -19.16
CA GLY A 405 19.82 29.15 -18.66
C GLY A 405 19.55 30.64 -18.91
N LEU A 406 18.28 31.03 -18.83
CA LEU A 406 17.84 32.41 -19.07
C LEU A 406 16.79 32.84 -18.05
N SER A 407 16.59 34.16 -17.94
CA SER A 407 15.58 34.74 -17.06
C SER A 407 14.55 35.54 -17.85
N LEU A 408 13.27 35.31 -17.56
CA LEU A 408 12.15 36.07 -18.12
C LEU A 408 11.50 36.91 -17.03
N ASP A 409 11.52 38.22 -17.22
CA ASP A 409 10.90 39.17 -16.30
C ASP A 409 9.45 39.47 -16.73
N MET A 410 8.48 39.00 -15.94
CA MET A 410 7.06 39.26 -16.14
C MET A 410 6.57 40.47 -15.33
N SER A 411 7.40 41.05 -14.46
CA SER A 411 7.03 42.23 -13.65
C SER A 411 6.88 43.51 -14.48
N LYS A 412 7.50 43.55 -15.66
CA LYS A 412 7.40 44.65 -16.64
C LYS A 412 6.48 44.32 -17.81
N GLY A 413 5.72 43.24 -17.70
CA GLY A 413 4.87 42.75 -18.78
C GLY A 413 3.75 43.73 -19.13
N SER A 414 3.47 43.88 -20.42
CA SER A 414 2.28 44.63 -20.85
C SER A 414 1.07 43.73 -20.66
N ALA A 415 0.10 44.19 -19.86
CA ALA A 415 -1.25 43.63 -19.94
C ALA A 415 -1.80 43.94 -21.34
N ARG A 416 -2.46 42.96 -21.95
CA ARG A 416 -3.12 43.12 -23.25
C ARG A 416 -4.58 43.49 -23.11
#